data_AF-A0A353XU44-F1
#
_entry.id   AF-A0A353XU44-F1
#
_cell.length_a   1.000
_cell.length_b   1.000
_cell.length_c   1.000
_cell.angle_alpha   90.00
_cell.angle_beta   90.00
_cell.angle_gamma   90.00
#
_symmetry.space_group_name_H-M   'P 1'
#
loop_
_entity.id
_entity.type
_entity.pdbx_description
1 polymer ?
#
loop_
_entity_poly.entity_id
_entity_poly.type
_entity_poly.pdbx_seq_one_letter_code
_entity_poly.pdbx_strand_id
1 'polypeptide(L)' 'SREQLLNSISDYPDHRLARTIDSHVKSIRKQLAQISDDDQEIIHTHRGLGYGLCAS' A
#
# COMPACT_ATOMS: atom_id res chain seq x y z
N SER A 1 -3.66 8.81 -1.57
CA SER A 1 -4.87 7.97 -1.63
C SER A 1 -4.63 6.74 -2.49
N ARG A 2 -5.55 5.77 -2.51
CA ARG A 2 -5.47 4.60 -3.40
C ARG A 2 -5.38 5.00 -4.88
N GLU A 3 -6.21 5.96 -5.28
CA GLU A 3 -6.24 6.47 -6.65
C GLU A 3 -4.91 7.13 -7.03
N GLN A 4 -4.31 7.91 -6.12
CA GLN A 4 -2.98 8.49 -6.35
C GLN A 4 -1.90 7.41 -6.50
N LEU A 5 -1.95 6.34 -5.68
CA LEU A 5 -1.02 5.22 -5.81
C LEU A 5 -1.21 4.46 -7.12
N LEU A 6 -2.45 4.26 -7.57
CA LEU A 6 -2.74 3.62 -8.85
C LEU A 6 -2.22 4.48 -10.02
N ASN A 7 -2.49 5.79 -9.98
CA ASN A 7 -2.03 6.74 -11.00
C ASN A 7 -0.50 6.80 -11.09
N SER A 8 0.24 6.52 -10.01
CA SER A 8 1.70 6.55 -10.05
C SER A 8 2.34 5.27 -10.58
N ILE A 9 1.62 4.15 -10.66
CA ILE A 9 2.18 2.83 -11.03
C ILE A 9 1.58 2.23 -12.30
N SER A 10 0.57 2.86 -12.90
CA SER A 10 -0.15 2.33 -14.04
C SER A 10 -0.22 3.35 -15.17
N ASP A 11 0.11 2.91 -16.38
CA ASP A 11 -0.07 3.72 -17.60
C ASP A 11 -1.54 3.90 -17.99
N TYR A 12 -2.43 3.06 -17.44
CA TYR A 12 -3.87 3.05 -17.72
C TYR A 12 -4.68 2.98 -16.42
N PRO A 13 -4.66 4.06 -15.61
CA PRO A 13 -5.38 4.06 -14.34
C PRO A 13 -6.89 4.13 -14.57
N ASP A 14 -7.63 3.19 -13.99
CA ASP A 14 -9.09 3.21 -13.87
C ASP A 14 -9.46 3.24 -12.38
N HIS A 15 -10.30 4.20 -11.97
CA HIS A 15 -10.83 4.33 -10.61
C HIS A 15 -11.36 3.00 -10.05
N ARG A 16 -11.98 2.15 -10.89
CA ARG A 16 -12.49 0.82 -10.50
C ARG A 16 -11.39 -0.10 -10.00
N LEU A 17 -10.15 0.11 -10.46
CA LEU A 17 -8.97 -0.63 -10.05
C LEU A 17 -8.34 -0.09 -8.76
N ALA A 18 -8.78 1.05 -8.20
CA ALA A 18 -8.17 1.60 -6.99
C ALA A 18 -8.18 0.61 -5.80
N ARG A 19 -9.13 -0.34 -5.77
CA ARG A 19 -9.19 -1.40 -4.74
C ARG A 19 -8.12 -2.49 -4.91
N THR A 20 -7.49 -2.64 -6.08
CA THR A 20 -6.39 -3.61 -6.25
C THR A 20 -5.17 -3.23 -5.41
N ILE A 21 -5.01 -1.94 -5.10
CA ILE A 21 -3.97 -1.42 -4.19
C ILE A 21 -4.04 -2.12 -2.82
N ASP A 22 -5.24 -2.50 -2.33
CA ASP A 22 -5.39 -3.22 -1.07
C ASP A 22 -4.65 -4.58 -1.10
N SER A 23 -4.80 -5.31 -2.21
CA SER A 23 -4.13 -6.60 -2.43
C SER A 23 -2.63 -6.44 -2.57
N HIS A 24 -2.17 -5.40 -3.28
CA HIS A 24 -0.73 -5.11 -3.40
C HIS A 24 -0.11 -4.78 -2.04
N VAL A 25 -0.74 -3.90 -1.25
CA VAL A 25 -0.26 -3.57 0.10
C VAL A 25 -0.23 -4.81 1.00
N LYS A 26 -1.24 -5.68 0.92
CA LYS A 26 -1.25 -6.96 1.66
C LYS A 26 -0.05 -7.83 1.30
N SER A 27 0.24 -7.98 0.00
CA SER A 27 1.39 -8.78 -0.46
C SER A 27 2.72 -8.19 -0.01
N ILE A 28 2.89 -6.87 -0.10
CA ILE A 28 4.11 -6.19 0.34
C ILE A 28 4.31 -6.34 1.85
N ARG A 29 3.27 -6.13 2.67
CA ARG A 29 3.33 -6.35 4.13
C ARG A 29 3.77 -7.77 4.48
N LYS A 30 3.26 -8.77 3.75
CA LYS A 30 3.68 -10.17 3.95
C LYS A 30 5.17 -10.34 3.67
N GLN A 31 5.68 -9.76 2.59
CA GLN A 31 7.11 -9.83 2.23
C GLN A 31 7.99 -9.11 3.26
N LEU A 32 7.59 -7.92 3.72
CA LEU A 32 8.31 -7.18 4.77
C LEU A 32 8.38 -7.98 6.07
N ALA A 33 7.27 -8.60 6.49
CA ALA A 33 7.24 -9.46 7.67
C ALA A 33 8.10 -10.73 7.56
N GLN A 34 8.60 -11.11 6.37
CA GLN A 34 9.57 -12.22 6.25
C GLN A 34 11.01 -11.79 6.51
N ILE A 35 11.30 -10.49 6.45
CA ILE A 35 12.67 -9.96 6.51
C ILE A 35 12.91 -9.00 7.68
N SER A 36 11.84 -8.55 8.34
CA SER A 36 11.91 -7.66 9.50
C SER A 36 11.83 -8.50 10.78
N ASP A 37 12.86 -8.38 11.63
CA ASP A 37 12.87 -8.97 12.98
C ASP A 37 12.00 -8.20 13.96
N ASP A 38 11.70 -6.93 13.66
CA ASP A 38 10.80 -6.10 14.44
C ASP A 38 9.35 -6.21 13.93
N ASP A 39 8.40 -6.30 14.86
CA ASP A 39 6.95 -6.21 14.62
C ASP A 39 6.48 -4.81 14.18
N GLN A 40 7.38 -3.99 13.63
CA GLN A 40 7.08 -2.63 13.20
C GLN A 40 6.23 -2.63 11.92
N GLU A 41 5.05 -2.01 11.98
CA GLU A 41 4.21 -1.81 10.80
C GLU A 41 4.79 -0.71 9.90
N ILE A 42 5.47 -1.08 8.82
CA ILE A 42 6.10 -0.13 7.87
C ILE A 42 5.07 0.62 7.02
N ILE A 43 4.01 -0.06 6.56
CA ILE A 43 2.95 0.54 5.74
C ILE A 43 1.72 0.70 6.61
N HIS A 44 1.29 1.93 6.89
CA HIS A 44 0.09 2.21 7.69
C HIS A 44 -1.16 2.42 6.85
N THR A 45 -2.30 2.01 7.40
CA THR A 45 -3.62 2.28 6.80
C THR A 45 -4.23 3.53 7.43
N HIS A 46 -4.36 4.60 6.64
CA HIS A 46 -5.13 5.77 7.00
C HIS A 46 -6.57 5.57 6.51
N ARG A 47 -7.48 5.12 7.40
CA ARG A 47 -8.86 4.78 7.04
C ARG A 47 -9.54 5.97 6.35
N GLY A 48 -10.15 5.71 5.19
CA GLY A 48 -10.76 6.75 4.33
C GLY A 48 -9.77 7.56 3.48
N LEU A 49 -8.46 7.53 3.77
CA LEU A 49 -7.45 8.35 3.10
C LEU A 49 -6.51 7.54 2.19
N GLY A 50 -6.14 6.31 2.58
CA GLY A 50 -5.26 5.44 1.82
C GLY A 50 -4.12 4.87 2.67
N TYR A 51 -2.91 4.89 2.12
CA TYR A 51 -1.71 4.29 2.74
C TYR A 51 -0.60 5.32 2.88
N GLY A 52 0.23 5.13 3.90
CA GLY A 52 1.46 5.90 4.11
C GLY A 52 2.57 5.00 4.64
N LEU A 53 3.81 5.44 4.47
CA LEU A 53 4.97 4.78 5.06
C LEU A 53 5.26 5.40 6.43
N CYS A 54 5.73 4.58 7.37
CA CYS A 54 6.37 5.08 8.58
C CYS A 54 7.64 5.83 8.16
N ALA A 55 7.78 7.10 8.55
CA ALA A 55 9.03 7.83 8.34
C ALA A 55 10.07 7.30 9.35
N SER A 56 11.21 6.84 8.85
CA SER A 56 12.41 6.55 9.64
C SER A 56 13.05 7.83 10.17
#